data_AF-A0ABD2UIL9-F1
#
_entry.id   AF-A0ABD2UIL9-F1
#
_cell.length_a   1.000
_cell.length_b   1.000
_cell.length_c   1.000
_cell.angle_alpha   90.00
_cell.angle_beta   90.00
_cell.angle_gamma   90.00
#
_symmetry.space_group_name_H-M   'P 1'
#
loop_
_entity.id
_entity.type
_entity.pdbx_description
1 polymer ?
#
loop_
_entity_poly.entity_id
_entity_poly.type
_entity_poly.pdbx_seq_one_letter_code
_entity_poly.pdbx_strand_id
1 'polypeptide(L)'
;MNIDGWIPRELILGAEALSKVPEEFVLQHPTNGNPPTLFLALRDLISKLKKEKFAATEARDISVFLDRAFVRLEAWFKWFNTTQAGKEMGSYYWHGRDTATTRELNPKTLSSGLDDYPRASHPSEDERHVDLRCWMHLAADSMHSIAELLKMDKDIKKEYSSTAKLLSDFELLNKMHLDTANGAYCDYGNHTEKVQLTWKIVETGSNYPRRELVREVLEKPVLQLVPHLGYVSLFPFILRLIPPDSQILESQLDLISNKSILWTDFGLRSLSKTSSMYMKRNTEHDAPYWRGPIWIPLNYLIVSSLHHYSQEPGPYRERAKTVYNELRSNLIRNIVGNYKRTGYLWEQYDQKKGKGKGARLFTGWTATVLLIMAEAYHEV
;
A
#
# COMPACT_ATOMS: atom_id res chain seq x y z
N MET A 1 4.22 -13.99 -16.73
CA MET A 1 2.75 -14.00 -16.69
C MET A 1 2.29 -15.38 -17.12
N ASN A 2 1.41 -16.02 -16.36
CA ASN A 2 0.81 -17.30 -16.75
C ASN A 2 -0.38 -17.06 -17.72
N ILE A 3 -1.10 -18.13 -18.09
CA ILE A 3 -2.24 -18.05 -19.01
C ILE A 3 -3.43 -17.25 -18.44
N ASP A 4 -3.55 -17.20 -17.12
CA ASP A 4 -4.65 -16.50 -16.42
C ASP A 4 -4.40 -15.00 -16.24
N GLY A 5 -3.22 -14.49 -16.65
CA GLY A 5 -2.83 -13.10 -16.45
C GLY A 5 -2.08 -12.84 -15.14
N TRP A 6 -1.81 -13.86 -14.32
CA TRP A 6 -1.08 -13.73 -13.06
C TRP A 6 0.43 -13.57 -13.24
N ILE A 7 1.06 -12.77 -12.37
CA ILE A 7 2.51 -12.60 -12.27
C ILE A 7 2.92 -12.90 -10.81
N PRO A 8 3.90 -13.80 -10.57
CA PRO A 8 4.40 -14.06 -9.22
C PRO A 8 5.01 -12.79 -8.61
N ARG A 9 4.74 -12.58 -7.32
CA ARG A 9 5.24 -11.40 -6.56
C ARG A 9 6.76 -11.39 -6.42
N GLU A 10 7.38 -12.58 -6.37
CA GLU A 10 8.82 -12.76 -6.23
C GLU A 10 9.33 -13.71 -7.31
N LEU A 11 10.30 -13.25 -8.10
CA LEU A 11 10.88 -14.00 -9.22
C LEU A 11 12.20 -14.64 -8.80
N ILE A 12 12.15 -15.93 -8.46
CA ILE A 12 13.30 -16.72 -8.01
C ILE A 12 13.71 -17.65 -9.15
N LEU A 13 14.57 -17.16 -10.04
CA LEU A 13 14.92 -17.85 -11.28
C LEU A 13 16.37 -18.34 -11.26
N GLY A 14 16.55 -19.66 -11.34
CA GLY A 14 17.88 -20.29 -11.36
C GLY A 14 18.48 -20.56 -9.99
N ALA A 15 19.55 -21.36 -9.96
CA ALA A 15 20.16 -21.85 -8.73
C ALA A 15 20.76 -20.73 -7.85
N GLU A 16 21.29 -19.66 -8.46
CA GLU A 16 21.84 -18.53 -7.74
C GLU A 16 20.75 -17.81 -6.92
N ALA A 17 19.62 -17.46 -7.53
CA ALA A 17 18.51 -16.83 -6.83
C ALA A 17 17.93 -17.74 -5.74
N LEU A 18 17.77 -19.03 -6.04
CA LEU A 18 17.28 -20.02 -5.08
C LEU A 18 18.17 -20.13 -3.84
N SER A 19 19.50 -20.00 -4.00
CA SER A 19 20.45 -20.05 -2.87
C SER A 19 20.31 -18.90 -1.86
N LYS A 20 19.55 -17.85 -2.19
CA LYS A 20 19.37 -16.64 -1.37
C LYS A 20 18.02 -16.59 -0.66
N VAL A 21 17.12 -17.52 -0.94
CA VAL A 21 15.75 -17.50 -0.43
C VAL A 21 15.49 -18.77 0.39
N PRO A 22 15.04 -18.66 1.65
CA PRO A 22 14.59 -19.81 2.43
C PRO A 22 13.50 -20.60 1.70
N GLU A 23 13.51 -21.93 1.83
CA GLU A 23 12.65 -22.84 1.06
C GLU A 23 11.15 -22.52 1.21
N GLU A 24 10.74 -22.08 2.40
CA GLU A 24 9.36 -21.70 2.72
C GLU A 24 8.84 -20.49 1.93
N PHE A 25 9.71 -19.65 1.36
CA PHE A 25 9.34 -18.48 0.56
C PHE A 25 9.45 -18.71 -0.96
N VAL A 26 9.94 -19.88 -1.38
CA VAL A 26 10.14 -20.17 -2.80
C VAL A 26 8.81 -20.38 -3.52
N LEU A 27 7.89 -21.13 -2.91
CA LEU A 27 6.60 -21.44 -3.52
C LEU A 27 5.74 -20.17 -3.69
N GLN A 28 5.33 -19.92 -4.93
CA GLN A 28 4.45 -18.80 -5.27
C GLN A 28 3.02 -19.32 -5.52
N HIS A 29 2.03 -18.61 -4.99
CA HIS A 29 0.62 -18.99 -5.10
C HIS A 29 -0.11 -18.12 -6.14
N PRO A 30 -0.71 -18.72 -7.19
CA PRO A 30 -1.38 -17.97 -8.27
C PRO A 30 -2.69 -17.29 -7.86
N THR A 31 -3.14 -17.53 -6.64
CA THR A 31 -4.27 -16.82 -6.01
C THR A 31 -3.85 -15.48 -5.40
N ASN A 32 -2.56 -15.30 -5.11
CA ASN A 32 -2.06 -14.15 -4.36
C ASN A 32 -1.60 -13.05 -5.32
N GLY A 33 -2.14 -11.85 -5.14
CA GLY A 33 -1.70 -10.64 -5.84
C GLY A 33 -0.51 -9.96 -5.16
N ASN A 34 -0.12 -8.82 -5.74
CA ASN A 34 0.83 -7.85 -5.19
C ASN A 34 0.46 -6.45 -5.71
N PRO A 35 0.64 -5.35 -4.97
CA PRO A 35 0.30 -4.01 -5.46
C PRO A 35 0.75 -3.77 -6.90
N PRO A 36 -0.16 -3.41 -7.83
CA PRO A 36 0.15 -3.30 -9.24
C PRO A 36 0.85 -1.96 -9.57
N THR A 37 1.94 -1.68 -8.86
CA THR A 37 2.69 -0.42 -8.88
C THR A 37 3.28 -0.07 -10.24
N LEU A 38 3.39 -1.03 -11.17
CA LEU A 38 3.73 -0.76 -12.57
C LEU A 38 2.78 0.26 -13.22
N PHE A 39 1.50 0.31 -12.78
CA PHE A 39 0.57 1.32 -13.27
C PHE A 39 0.94 2.75 -12.83
N LEU A 40 1.70 2.95 -11.74
CA LEU A 40 2.21 4.29 -11.39
C LEU A 40 3.18 4.81 -12.48
N ALA A 41 4.07 3.94 -12.95
CA ALA A 41 5.02 4.29 -14.01
C ALA A 41 4.32 4.48 -15.35
N LEU A 42 3.35 3.61 -15.68
CA LEU A 42 2.55 3.75 -16.91
C LEU A 42 1.71 5.03 -16.89
N ARG A 43 1.10 5.37 -15.76
CA ARG A 43 0.30 6.58 -15.60
C ARG A 43 1.13 7.85 -15.83
N ASP A 44 2.31 7.92 -15.22
CA ASP A 44 3.24 9.04 -15.43
C ASP A 44 3.71 9.14 -16.89
N LEU A 45 4.04 8.00 -17.52
CA LEU A 45 4.43 7.92 -18.93
C LEU A 45 3.32 8.47 -19.85
N ILE A 46 2.07 8.04 -19.65
CA ILE A 46 0.91 8.48 -20.44
C ILE A 46 0.66 9.97 -20.21
N SER A 47 0.72 10.44 -18.97
CA SER A 47 0.52 11.86 -18.65
C SER A 47 1.57 12.74 -19.34
N LYS A 48 2.84 12.36 -19.29
CA LYS A 48 3.94 13.07 -19.97
C LYS A 48 3.77 13.06 -21.49
N LEU A 49 3.26 11.97 -22.06
CA LEU A 49 2.95 11.88 -23.49
C LEU A 49 1.79 12.81 -23.87
N LYS A 50 0.70 12.83 -23.09
CA LYS A 50 -0.43 13.77 -23.27
C LYS A 50 -0.01 15.25 -23.12
N LYS A 51 1.00 15.54 -22.28
CA LYS A 51 1.58 16.88 -22.06
C LYS A 51 2.74 17.22 -23.03
N GLU A 52 2.94 16.41 -24.09
CA GLU A 52 3.98 16.61 -25.12
C GLU A 52 5.39 16.78 -24.54
N LYS A 53 5.73 16.00 -23.49
CA LYS A 53 7.04 16.06 -22.81
C LYS A 53 8.12 15.17 -23.43
N PHE A 54 7.81 14.48 -24.53
CA PHE A 54 8.74 13.60 -25.24
C PHE A 54 9.03 14.13 -26.64
N ALA A 55 10.21 13.80 -27.18
CA ALA A 55 10.48 14.03 -28.58
C ALA A 55 9.52 13.19 -29.46
N ALA A 56 9.26 13.63 -30.69
CA ALA A 56 8.31 12.96 -31.58
C ALA A 56 8.64 11.48 -31.86
N THR A 57 9.93 11.13 -31.90
CA THR A 57 10.39 9.75 -32.05
C THR A 57 10.10 8.92 -30.81
N GLU A 58 10.44 9.44 -29.62
CA GLU A 58 10.18 8.78 -28.34
C GLU A 58 8.68 8.57 -28.11
N ALA A 59 7.85 9.58 -28.39
CA ALA A 59 6.40 9.48 -28.25
C ALA A 59 5.82 8.37 -29.14
N ARG A 60 6.36 8.21 -30.36
CA ARG A 60 5.98 7.11 -31.27
C ARG A 60 6.40 5.76 -30.71
N ASP A 61 7.62 5.63 -30.24
CA ASP A 61 8.14 4.37 -29.69
C ASP A 61 7.37 3.95 -28.43
N ILE A 62 7.02 4.90 -27.57
CA ILE A 62 6.16 4.68 -26.39
C ILE A 62 4.77 4.20 -26.84
N SER A 63 4.17 4.82 -27.86
CA SER A 63 2.86 4.42 -28.37
C SER A 63 2.88 3.01 -28.94
N VAL A 64 3.91 2.66 -29.70
CA VAL A 64 4.12 1.29 -30.23
C VAL A 64 4.34 0.28 -29.10
N PHE A 65 5.08 0.64 -28.06
CA PHE A 65 5.25 -0.19 -26.88
C PHE A 65 3.91 -0.45 -26.18
N LEU A 66 3.12 0.60 -25.93
CA LEU A 66 1.82 0.50 -25.25
C LEU A 66 0.83 -0.35 -26.05
N ASP A 67 0.80 -0.19 -27.37
CA ASP A 67 -0.02 -1.01 -28.27
C ASP A 67 0.30 -2.50 -28.14
N ARG A 68 1.59 -2.86 -28.20
CA ARG A 68 2.04 -4.25 -28.04
C ARG A 68 1.82 -4.80 -26.64
N ALA A 69 2.00 -3.95 -25.62
CA ALA A 69 1.86 -4.34 -24.23
C ALA A 69 0.40 -4.47 -23.79
N PHE A 70 -0.54 -3.81 -24.49
CA PHE A 70 -1.94 -3.70 -24.08
C PHE A 70 -2.58 -5.03 -23.74
N VAL A 71 -2.43 -6.05 -24.60
CA VAL A 71 -3.02 -7.38 -24.38
C VAL A 71 -2.54 -8.02 -23.07
N ARG A 72 -1.28 -7.81 -22.69
CA ARG A 72 -0.73 -8.32 -21.42
C ARG A 72 -1.20 -7.50 -20.23
N LEU A 73 -1.23 -6.17 -20.37
CA LEU A 73 -1.74 -5.28 -19.33
C LEU A 73 -3.23 -5.56 -19.04
N GLU A 74 -4.01 -5.81 -20.10
CA GLU A 74 -5.41 -6.22 -20.00
C GLU A 74 -5.56 -7.56 -19.29
N ALA A 75 -4.79 -8.59 -19.67
CA ALA A 75 -4.83 -9.88 -18.99
C ALA A 75 -4.51 -9.75 -17.49
N TRP A 76 -3.52 -8.93 -17.14
CA TRP A 76 -3.15 -8.67 -15.76
C TRP A 76 -4.22 -7.92 -14.97
N PHE A 77 -4.79 -6.87 -15.57
CA PHE A 77 -5.90 -6.14 -14.97
C PHE A 77 -7.13 -7.03 -14.77
N LYS A 78 -7.51 -7.82 -15.77
CA LYS A 78 -8.64 -8.75 -15.70
C LYS A 78 -8.41 -9.82 -14.64
N TRP A 79 -7.19 -10.34 -14.51
CA TRP A 79 -6.85 -11.26 -13.42
C TRP A 79 -7.12 -10.63 -12.05
N PHE A 80 -6.62 -9.43 -11.80
CA PHE A 80 -6.89 -8.72 -10.55
C PHE A 80 -8.38 -8.45 -10.33
N ASN A 81 -9.05 -7.90 -11.35
CA ASN A 81 -10.42 -7.45 -11.27
C ASN A 81 -11.42 -8.60 -11.09
N THR A 82 -11.06 -9.81 -11.49
CA THR A 82 -11.88 -11.02 -11.31
C THR A 82 -11.51 -11.76 -10.03
N THR A 83 -10.21 -12.00 -9.79
CA THR A 83 -9.77 -12.88 -8.70
C THR A 83 -9.74 -12.21 -7.34
N GLN A 84 -9.58 -10.88 -7.26
CA GLN A 84 -9.50 -10.17 -5.98
C GLN A 84 -10.78 -9.38 -5.64
N ALA A 85 -11.86 -9.59 -6.40
CA ALA A 85 -13.15 -8.94 -6.16
C ALA A 85 -13.77 -9.40 -4.83
N GLY A 86 -14.28 -8.46 -4.05
CA GLY A 86 -15.04 -8.73 -2.82
C GLY A 86 -16.52 -8.99 -3.08
N LYS A 87 -17.26 -9.34 -2.02
CA LYS A 87 -18.71 -9.62 -2.09
C LYS A 87 -19.54 -8.41 -2.51
N GLU A 88 -19.14 -7.22 -2.08
CA GLU A 88 -19.84 -5.98 -2.39
C GLU A 88 -19.33 -5.41 -3.72
N MET A 89 -20.23 -4.87 -4.54
CA MET A 89 -19.86 -4.26 -5.81
C MET A 89 -18.84 -3.13 -5.62
N GLY A 90 -17.70 -3.21 -6.31
CA GLY A 90 -16.62 -2.23 -6.19
C GLY A 90 -15.75 -2.38 -4.93
N SER A 91 -15.92 -3.47 -4.18
CA SER A 91 -15.00 -3.88 -3.12
C SER A 91 -13.97 -4.89 -3.62
N TYR A 92 -12.81 -4.90 -2.99
CA TYR A 92 -11.73 -5.85 -3.25
C TYR A 92 -11.10 -6.29 -1.94
N TYR A 93 -10.50 -7.47 -1.92
CA TYR A 93 -9.71 -7.94 -0.78
C TYR A 93 -8.53 -8.79 -1.23
N TRP A 94 -7.55 -8.90 -0.34
CA TRP A 94 -6.29 -9.56 -0.61
C TRP A 94 -6.40 -11.02 -0.22
N HIS A 95 -6.18 -11.93 -1.16
CA HIS A 95 -6.09 -13.35 -0.88
C HIS A 95 -4.75 -13.73 -0.22
N GLY A 96 -4.73 -14.90 0.42
CA GLY A 96 -3.51 -15.50 1.01
C GLY A 96 -3.27 -15.19 2.49
N ARG A 97 -4.25 -14.61 3.20
CA ARG A 97 -4.20 -14.49 4.66
C ARG A 97 -4.48 -15.84 5.32
N ASP A 98 -3.76 -16.16 6.40
CA ASP A 98 -3.96 -17.39 7.16
C ASP A 98 -5.18 -17.28 8.10
N THR A 99 -6.25 -18.02 7.79
CA THR A 99 -7.50 -18.05 8.56
C THR A 99 -7.42 -18.93 9.80
N ALA A 100 -6.43 -19.85 9.86
CA ALA A 100 -6.31 -20.88 10.89
C ALA A 100 -5.17 -20.61 11.88
N THR A 101 -4.39 -19.55 11.69
CA THR A 101 -3.23 -19.25 12.54
C THR A 101 -3.61 -19.09 14.02
N THR A 102 -2.90 -19.84 14.86
CA THR A 102 -2.95 -19.74 16.32
C THR A 102 -1.67 -19.16 16.91
N ARG A 103 -0.71 -18.76 16.07
CA ARG A 103 0.60 -18.25 16.50
C ARG A 103 0.81 -16.78 16.18
N GLU A 104 0.06 -16.24 15.22
CA GLU A 104 0.10 -14.83 14.86
C GLU A 104 -0.91 -14.02 15.68
N LEU A 105 -0.47 -12.88 16.24
CA LEU A 105 -1.35 -11.94 16.92
C LEU A 105 -2.45 -11.43 15.97
N ASN A 106 -2.06 -11.09 14.75
CA ASN A 106 -2.93 -10.72 13.64
C ASN A 106 -2.43 -11.41 12.35
N PRO A 107 -3.30 -12.10 11.58
CA PRO A 107 -2.86 -12.80 10.37
C PRO A 107 -2.22 -11.87 9.35
N LYS A 108 -1.02 -12.21 8.86
CA LYS A 108 -0.30 -11.40 7.85
C LYS A 108 -1.07 -11.28 6.53
N THR A 109 -0.76 -10.23 5.77
CA THR A 109 -1.28 -9.99 4.41
C THR A 109 -0.11 -9.75 3.44
N LEU A 110 0.69 -10.79 3.21
CA LEU A 110 1.91 -10.72 2.38
C LEU A 110 1.64 -10.24 0.93
N SER A 111 0.46 -10.55 0.41
CA SER A 111 -0.03 -10.14 -0.91
C SER A 111 -0.25 -8.63 -1.03
N SER A 112 -0.36 -7.89 0.07
CA SER A 112 -0.47 -6.43 0.02
C SER A 112 0.88 -5.71 -0.04
N GLY A 113 1.99 -6.43 0.18
CA GLY A 113 3.31 -5.83 0.36
C GLY A 113 3.51 -5.11 1.70
N LEU A 114 2.47 -5.02 2.54
CA LEU A 114 2.51 -4.50 3.90
C LEU A 114 2.30 -5.64 4.92
N ASP A 115 3.25 -6.58 4.94
CA ASP A 115 3.14 -7.93 5.51
C ASP A 115 2.39 -8.04 6.84
N ASP A 116 2.82 -7.33 7.88
CA ASP A 116 2.22 -7.36 9.22
C ASP A 116 1.38 -6.12 9.55
N TYR A 117 1.04 -5.29 8.56
CA TYR A 117 0.09 -4.20 8.77
C TYR A 117 -1.24 -4.79 9.24
N PRO A 118 -1.76 -4.36 10.39
CA PRO A 118 -2.85 -5.07 11.01
C PRO A 118 -4.16 -4.85 10.25
N ARG A 119 -4.85 -5.94 9.92
CA ARG A 119 -6.18 -5.94 9.26
C ARG A 119 -7.21 -6.64 10.15
N ALA A 120 -8.36 -7.03 9.60
CA ALA A 120 -9.39 -7.75 10.35
C ALA A 120 -8.77 -8.95 11.08
N SER A 121 -9.15 -9.15 12.34
CA SER A 121 -8.47 -10.13 13.20
C SER A 121 -8.86 -11.56 12.88
N HIS A 122 -9.97 -11.76 12.18
CA HIS A 122 -10.46 -13.06 11.71
C HIS A 122 -10.71 -12.95 10.20
N PRO A 123 -9.75 -13.34 9.36
CA PRO A 123 -9.86 -13.21 7.91
C PRO A 123 -11.08 -13.95 7.38
N SER A 124 -11.78 -13.33 6.44
CA SER A 124 -12.92 -13.93 5.72
C SER A 124 -13.12 -13.25 4.38
N GLU A 125 -13.95 -13.85 3.53
CA GLU A 125 -14.41 -13.25 2.28
C GLU A 125 -15.33 -12.01 2.47
N ASP A 126 -15.64 -11.62 3.71
CA ASP A 126 -16.37 -10.38 4.02
C ASP A 126 -15.43 -9.17 4.13
N GLU A 127 -14.12 -9.38 4.01
CA GLU A 127 -13.13 -8.31 4.07
C GLU A 127 -13.24 -7.34 2.90
N ARG A 128 -12.96 -6.07 3.17
CA ARG A 128 -12.84 -5.02 2.15
C ARG A 128 -11.58 -4.23 2.45
N HIS A 129 -10.63 -4.25 1.51
CA HIS A 129 -9.31 -3.64 1.67
C HIS A 129 -9.22 -2.34 0.86
N VAL A 130 -9.10 -1.21 1.57
CA VAL A 130 -9.16 0.12 0.94
C VAL A 130 -7.97 0.37 0.02
N ASP A 131 -6.79 -0.12 0.39
CA ASP A 131 -5.57 -0.01 -0.41
C ASP A 131 -5.71 -0.71 -1.76
N LEU A 132 -6.23 -1.94 -1.77
CA LEU A 132 -6.46 -2.69 -3.01
C LEU A 132 -7.53 -2.02 -3.88
N ARG A 133 -8.62 -1.53 -3.28
CA ARG A 133 -9.64 -0.76 -4.02
C ARG A 133 -9.03 0.44 -4.73
N CYS A 134 -8.16 1.20 -4.05
CA CYS A 134 -7.49 2.34 -4.65
C CYS A 134 -6.48 1.91 -5.74
N TRP A 135 -5.76 0.80 -5.57
CA TRP A 135 -4.92 0.25 -6.65
C TRP A 135 -5.72 -0.14 -7.89
N MET A 136 -6.89 -0.73 -7.71
CA MET A 136 -7.77 -1.11 -8.82
C MET A 136 -8.35 0.08 -9.55
N HIS A 137 -8.61 1.20 -8.86
CA HIS A 137 -8.90 2.48 -9.51
C HIS A 137 -7.74 2.92 -10.41
N LEU A 138 -6.51 3.00 -9.90
CA LEU A 138 -5.34 3.41 -10.67
C LEU A 138 -5.14 2.52 -11.90
N ALA A 139 -5.30 1.21 -11.74
CA ALA A 139 -5.17 0.26 -12.84
C ALA A 139 -6.24 0.47 -13.91
N ALA A 140 -7.52 0.62 -13.52
CA ALA A 140 -8.62 0.86 -14.44
C ALA A 140 -8.45 2.19 -15.21
N ASP A 141 -8.09 3.27 -14.51
CA ASP A 141 -7.91 4.58 -15.13
C ASP A 141 -6.67 4.61 -16.06
N SER A 142 -5.61 3.86 -15.71
CA SER A 142 -4.46 3.67 -16.58
C SER A 142 -4.83 2.92 -17.86
N MET A 143 -5.57 1.80 -17.74
CA MET A 143 -6.05 1.04 -18.90
C MET A 143 -6.96 1.89 -19.80
N HIS A 144 -7.87 2.66 -19.21
CA HIS A 144 -8.71 3.61 -19.94
C HIS A 144 -7.87 4.63 -20.70
N SER A 145 -6.87 5.22 -20.05
CA SER A 145 -6.00 6.24 -20.65
C SER A 145 -5.14 5.70 -21.78
N ILE A 146 -4.66 4.46 -21.70
CA ILE A 146 -3.96 3.78 -22.80
C ILE A 146 -4.93 3.57 -23.96
N ALA A 147 -6.14 3.06 -23.69
CA ALA A 147 -7.14 2.81 -24.73
C ALA A 147 -7.58 4.09 -25.46
N GLU A 148 -7.67 5.22 -24.75
CA GLU A 148 -7.89 6.54 -25.36
C GLU A 148 -6.72 6.95 -26.26
N LEU A 149 -5.49 6.83 -25.76
CA LEU A 149 -4.27 7.22 -26.48
C LEU A 149 -4.13 6.44 -27.78
N LEU A 150 -4.38 5.13 -27.74
CA LEU A 150 -4.32 4.23 -28.88
C LEU A 150 -5.56 4.29 -29.79
N LYS A 151 -6.53 5.15 -29.46
CA LYS A 151 -7.79 5.32 -30.21
C LYS A 151 -8.54 4.00 -30.42
N MET A 152 -8.52 3.13 -29.41
CA MET A 152 -9.20 1.83 -29.46
C MET A 152 -10.72 1.98 -29.56
N ASP A 153 -11.40 0.86 -29.81
CA ASP A 153 -12.85 0.79 -29.94
C ASP A 153 -13.59 1.37 -28.72
N LYS A 154 -14.77 1.93 -28.97
CA LYS A 154 -15.58 2.61 -27.96
C LYS A 154 -15.95 1.68 -26.80
N ASP A 155 -16.22 0.41 -27.10
CA ASP A 155 -16.64 -0.56 -26.08
C ASP A 155 -15.50 -0.92 -25.13
N ILE A 156 -14.28 -1.10 -25.65
CA ILE A 156 -13.06 -1.32 -24.85
C ILE A 156 -12.83 -0.12 -23.90
N LYS A 157 -12.89 1.11 -24.42
CA LYS A 157 -12.74 2.32 -23.60
C LYS A 157 -13.84 2.41 -22.53
N LYS A 158 -15.07 2.03 -22.87
CA LYS A 158 -16.23 2.11 -21.98
C LYS A 158 -16.08 1.16 -20.78
N GLU A 159 -15.60 -0.06 -20.99
CA GLU A 159 -15.34 -1.04 -19.93
C GLU A 159 -14.47 -0.43 -18.82
N TYR A 160 -13.24 -0.02 -19.16
CA TYR A 160 -12.30 0.55 -18.20
C TYR A 160 -12.78 1.87 -17.59
N SER A 161 -13.39 2.74 -18.39
CA SER A 161 -13.93 4.01 -17.88
C SER A 161 -15.06 3.81 -16.87
N SER A 162 -15.86 2.74 -17.01
CA SER A 162 -16.96 2.43 -16.08
C SER A 162 -16.41 1.96 -14.75
N THR A 163 -15.40 1.08 -14.77
CA THR A 163 -14.71 0.64 -13.55
C THR A 163 -13.97 1.79 -12.88
N ALA A 164 -13.23 2.62 -13.62
CA ALA A 164 -12.55 3.79 -13.08
C ALA A 164 -13.55 4.73 -12.37
N LYS A 165 -14.67 5.07 -13.01
CA LYS A 165 -15.73 5.90 -12.42
C LYS A 165 -16.36 5.31 -11.17
N LEU A 166 -16.63 4.00 -11.17
CA LEU A 166 -17.16 3.30 -10.00
C LEU A 166 -16.19 3.38 -8.81
N LEU A 167 -14.90 3.19 -9.06
CA LEU A 167 -13.88 3.17 -8.01
C LEU A 167 -13.43 4.57 -7.58
N SER A 168 -13.60 5.58 -8.42
CA SER A 168 -13.39 6.99 -8.07
C SER A 168 -14.60 7.63 -7.39
N ASP A 169 -15.75 6.95 -7.32
CA ASP A 169 -16.95 7.47 -6.66
C ASP A 169 -16.66 7.70 -5.16
N PHE A 170 -16.65 8.98 -4.79
CA PHE A 170 -16.26 9.44 -3.47
C PHE A 170 -17.27 9.04 -2.39
N GLU A 171 -18.56 9.10 -2.69
CA GLU A 171 -19.62 8.72 -1.75
C GLU A 171 -19.63 7.22 -1.50
N LEU A 172 -19.41 6.41 -2.54
CA LEU A 172 -19.26 4.97 -2.42
C LEU A 172 -18.02 4.59 -1.60
N LEU A 173 -16.89 5.25 -1.86
CA LEU A 173 -15.66 5.07 -1.07
C LEU A 173 -15.92 5.39 0.40
N ASN A 174 -16.57 6.52 0.68
CA ASN A 174 -16.88 6.95 2.05
C ASN A 174 -17.81 5.96 2.74
N LYS A 175 -18.88 5.54 2.07
CA LYS A 175 -19.82 4.53 2.59
C LYS A 175 -19.13 3.22 2.96
N MET A 176 -18.13 2.79 2.20
CA MET A 176 -17.46 1.51 2.42
C MET A 176 -16.36 1.57 3.48
N HIS A 177 -15.61 2.68 3.54
CA HIS A 177 -14.32 2.72 4.22
C HIS A 177 -14.13 3.88 5.19
N LEU A 178 -14.97 4.93 5.18
CA LEU A 178 -14.76 6.10 6.02
C LEU A 178 -15.31 5.86 7.44
N ASP A 179 -14.42 5.92 8.42
CA ASP A 179 -14.79 6.17 9.80
C ASP A 179 -15.02 7.68 9.98
N THR A 180 -16.28 8.08 10.02
CA THR A 180 -16.69 9.49 10.11
C THR A 180 -16.28 10.14 11.44
N ALA A 181 -16.12 9.35 12.51
CA ALA A 181 -15.74 9.89 13.81
C ALA A 181 -14.27 10.34 13.85
N ASN A 182 -13.39 9.60 13.16
CA ASN A 182 -11.96 9.89 13.09
C ASN A 182 -11.54 10.55 11.78
N GLY A 183 -12.46 10.70 10.82
CA GLY A 183 -12.17 11.25 9.49
C GLY A 183 -11.12 10.44 8.73
N ALA A 184 -11.08 9.12 8.94
CA ALA A 184 -10.03 8.24 8.45
C ALA A 184 -10.62 7.06 7.67
N TYR A 185 -9.89 6.60 6.65
CA TYR A 185 -10.28 5.40 5.93
C TYR A 185 -9.74 4.14 6.61
N CYS A 186 -10.56 3.11 6.64
CA CYS A 186 -10.26 1.84 7.31
C CYS A 186 -10.64 0.67 6.39
N ASP A 187 -9.90 -0.43 6.54
CA ASP A 187 -10.38 -1.72 6.06
C ASP A 187 -11.67 -2.10 6.81
N TYR A 188 -12.43 -3.04 6.26
CA TYR A 188 -13.60 -3.63 6.92
C TYR A 188 -13.45 -5.14 6.99
N GLY A 189 -13.93 -5.76 8.07
CA GLY A 189 -13.99 -7.22 8.17
C GLY A 189 -14.35 -7.70 9.57
N ASN A 190 -14.29 -9.02 9.76
CA ASN A 190 -14.62 -9.64 11.04
C ASN A 190 -13.48 -9.44 12.05
N HIS A 191 -13.69 -8.54 13.01
CA HIS A 191 -12.60 -8.02 13.82
C HIS A 191 -12.98 -7.90 15.30
N THR A 192 -11.97 -8.03 16.16
CA THR A 192 -11.95 -7.67 17.58
C THR A 192 -10.55 -7.19 17.93
N GLU A 193 -10.49 -6.15 18.76
CA GLU A 193 -9.25 -5.63 19.35
C GLU A 193 -8.76 -6.50 20.53
N LYS A 194 -9.61 -7.39 21.06
CA LYS A 194 -9.32 -8.21 22.24
C LYS A 194 -8.62 -9.51 21.86
N VAL A 195 -7.42 -9.37 21.30
CA VAL A 195 -6.51 -10.49 21.00
C VAL A 195 -5.18 -10.29 21.69
N GLN A 196 -4.57 -11.38 22.15
CA GLN A 196 -3.26 -11.34 22.79
C GLN A 196 -2.47 -12.61 22.51
N LEU A 197 -1.15 -12.53 22.73
CA LEU A 197 -0.27 -13.70 22.72
C LEU A 197 0.00 -14.12 24.16
N THR A 198 -0.33 -15.37 24.51
CA THR A 198 -0.10 -15.95 25.82
C THR A 198 0.74 -17.22 25.72
N TRP A 199 1.61 -17.42 26.70
CA TRP A 199 2.40 -18.64 26.76
C TRP A 199 1.56 -19.78 27.32
N LYS A 200 1.41 -20.86 26.57
CA LYS A 200 0.75 -22.09 27.02
C LYS A 200 1.73 -23.26 27.02
N ILE A 201 1.51 -24.19 27.94
CA ILE A 201 2.22 -25.47 27.96
C ILE A 201 1.46 -26.42 27.04
N VAL A 202 2.16 -26.97 26.06
CA VAL A 202 1.64 -27.97 25.13
C VAL A 202 2.30 -29.31 25.44
N GLU A 203 1.48 -30.29 25.80
CA GLU A 203 1.91 -31.67 25.94
C GLU A 203 2.10 -32.24 24.53
N THR A 204 3.35 -32.27 24.07
CA THR A 204 3.71 -33.06 22.90
C THR A 204 3.85 -34.51 23.36
N GLY A 205 3.59 -35.51 22.52
CA GLY A 205 3.75 -36.95 22.86
C GLY A 205 5.19 -37.39 23.21
N SER A 206 6.09 -36.44 23.51
CA SER A 206 7.42 -36.65 24.06
C SER A 206 7.41 -36.30 25.56
N ASN A 207 8.25 -36.94 26.38
CA ASN A 207 8.27 -36.80 27.85
C ASN A 207 8.64 -35.39 28.39
N TYR A 208 8.73 -34.35 27.55
CA TYR A 208 9.06 -33.00 27.97
C TYR A 208 7.98 -31.99 27.53
N PRO A 209 7.35 -31.27 28.47
CA PRO A 209 6.37 -30.24 28.14
C PRO A 209 7.05 -29.09 27.38
N ARG A 210 6.46 -28.66 26.26
CA ARG A 210 6.96 -27.52 25.48
C ARG A 210 6.13 -26.28 25.77
N ARG A 211 6.78 -25.13 25.95
CA ARG A 211 6.09 -23.84 26.05
C ARG A 211 5.96 -23.24 24.66
N GLU A 212 4.75 -22.87 24.26
CA GLU A 212 4.49 -22.20 22.99
C GLU A 212 3.73 -20.89 23.22
N LEU A 213 4.10 -19.85 22.46
CA LEU A 213 3.38 -18.58 22.46
C LEU A 213 2.20 -18.70 21.49
N VAL A 214 0.99 -18.66 22.01
CA VAL A 214 -0.25 -18.86 21.24
C VAL A 214 -1.16 -17.65 21.34
N ARG A 215 -1.91 -17.42 20.28
CA ARG A 215 -2.94 -16.40 20.15
C ARG A 215 -4.17 -16.80 20.96
N GLU A 216 -4.67 -15.87 21.74
CA GLU A 216 -5.90 -15.98 22.50
C GLU A 216 -6.85 -14.87 22.07
N VAL A 217 -8.11 -15.24 21.82
CA VAL A 217 -9.21 -14.35 21.45
C VAL A 217 -10.10 -14.20 22.67
N LEU A 218 -10.15 -12.99 23.23
CA LEU A 218 -10.83 -12.69 24.50
C LEU A 218 -12.26 -12.16 24.30
N GLU A 219 -12.60 -11.74 23.08
CA GLU A 219 -13.93 -11.25 22.73
C GLU A 219 -14.31 -11.76 21.34
N LYS A 220 -15.59 -12.09 21.14
CA LYS A 220 -16.07 -12.54 19.82
C LYS A 220 -15.88 -11.42 18.78
N PRO A 221 -15.28 -11.70 17.61
CA PRO A 221 -15.17 -10.71 16.54
C PRO A 221 -16.55 -10.38 15.95
N VAL A 222 -16.66 -9.16 15.43
CA VAL A 222 -17.84 -8.66 14.70
C VAL A 222 -17.41 -7.96 13.42
N LEU A 223 -18.28 -7.94 12.42
CA LEU A 223 -18.05 -7.20 11.18
C LEU A 223 -18.08 -5.69 11.45
N GLN A 224 -16.94 -5.02 11.26
CA GLN A 224 -16.76 -3.60 11.53
C GLN A 224 -15.62 -2.99 10.72
N LEU A 225 -15.52 -1.66 10.72
CA LEU A 225 -14.29 -0.98 10.27
C LEU A 225 -13.15 -1.32 11.23
N VAL A 226 -11.99 -1.67 10.68
CA VAL A 226 -10.81 -2.09 11.44
C VAL A 226 -10.07 -0.84 11.94
N PRO A 227 -9.94 -0.60 13.25
CA PRO A 227 -9.49 0.67 13.82
C PRO A 227 -7.95 0.80 13.84
N HIS A 228 -7.32 0.64 12.68
CA HIS A 228 -5.87 0.65 12.54
C HIS A 228 -5.41 1.74 11.58
N LEU A 229 -5.22 2.93 12.15
CA LEU A 229 -4.78 4.12 11.41
C LEU A 229 -3.30 4.04 11.05
N GLY A 230 -2.97 4.27 9.78
CA GLY A 230 -1.62 4.13 9.25
C GLY A 230 -1.57 4.35 7.75
N TYR A 231 -0.57 3.79 7.06
CA TYR A 231 -0.43 3.95 5.61
C TYR A 231 -1.66 3.48 4.84
N VAL A 232 -2.31 2.38 5.23
CA VAL A 232 -3.53 1.88 4.55
C VAL A 232 -4.64 2.93 4.57
N SER A 233 -4.80 3.64 5.68
CA SER A 233 -5.80 4.72 5.82
C SER A 233 -5.56 5.91 4.89
N LEU A 234 -4.33 6.10 4.40
CA LEU A 234 -3.97 7.22 3.55
C LEU A 234 -4.08 6.88 2.05
N PHE A 235 -4.49 5.67 1.65
CA PHE A 235 -4.55 5.29 0.23
C PHE A 235 -5.45 6.18 -0.62
N PRO A 236 -6.65 6.57 -0.18
CA PRO A 236 -7.46 7.55 -0.89
C PRO A 236 -6.76 8.90 -1.09
N PHE A 237 -6.01 9.38 -0.09
CA PHE A 237 -5.21 10.59 -0.19
C PHE A 237 -4.02 10.41 -1.14
N ILE A 238 -3.31 9.28 -1.03
CA ILE A 238 -2.15 8.91 -1.85
C ILE A 238 -2.52 8.85 -3.33
N LEU A 239 -3.67 8.27 -3.68
CA LEU A 239 -4.13 8.17 -5.06
C LEU A 239 -5.11 9.30 -5.45
N ARG A 240 -5.12 10.40 -4.68
CA ARG A 240 -5.82 11.66 -5.00
C ARG A 240 -7.31 11.50 -5.27
N LEU A 241 -7.95 10.55 -4.58
CA LEU A 241 -9.38 10.26 -4.68
C LEU A 241 -10.26 11.20 -3.83
N ILE A 242 -9.65 12.08 -3.05
CA ILE A 242 -10.35 13.02 -2.16
C ILE A 242 -10.45 14.38 -2.87
N PRO A 243 -11.65 14.95 -3.04
CA PRO A 243 -11.82 16.28 -3.64
C PRO A 243 -11.05 17.37 -2.86
N PRO A 244 -10.41 18.35 -3.53
CA PRO A 244 -9.63 19.42 -2.88
C PRO A 244 -10.42 20.32 -1.91
N ASP A 245 -11.73 20.37 -2.05
CA ASP A 245 -12.67 21.15 -1.25
C ASP A 245 -13.37 20.33 -0.15
N SER A 246 -13.13 19.02 -0.08
CA SER A 246 -13.75 18.13 0.90
C SER A 246 -13.16 18.32 2.30
N GLN A 247 -14.01 18.43 3.32
CA GLN A 247 -13.57 18.41 4.73
C GLN A 247 -12.82 17.13 5.11
N ILE A 248 -13.02 16.03 4.38
CA ILE A 248 -12.24 14.81 4.61
C ILE A 248 -10.76 15.04 4.29
N LEU A 249 -10.43 15.91 3.31
CA LEU A 249 -9.04 16.29 3.04
C LEU A 249 -8.41 17.00 4.24
N GLU A 250 -9.16 17.84 4.94
CA GLU A 250 -8.73 18.46 6.19
C GLU A 250 -8.36 17.40 7.23
N SER A 251 -9.26 16.45 7.47
CA SER A 251 -9.04 15.34 8.40
C SER A 251 -7.82 14.51 8.02
N GLN A 252 -7.57 14.28 6.73
CA GLN A 252 -6.34 13.60 6.30
C GLN A 252 -5.08 14.42 6.59
N LEU A 253 -5.11 15.74 6.37
CA LEU A 253 -4.00 16.63 6.72
C LEU A 253 -3.78 16.68 8.25
N ASP A 254 -4.84 16.63 9.05
CA ASP A 254 -4.77 16.48 10.51
C ASP A 254 -4.07 15.18 10.91
N LEU A 255 -4.50 14.04 10.35
CA LEU A 255 -3.89 12.73 10.64
C LEU A 255 -2.41 12.68 10.26
N ILE A 256 -2.06 13.19 9.07
CA ILE A 256 -0.70 13.24 8.56
C ILE A 256 0.17 14.10 9.48
N SER A 257 -0.26 15.33 9.81
CA SER A 257 0.54 16.29 10.58
C SER A 257 0.57 16.04 12.09
N ASN A 258 -0.21 15.08 12.59
CA ASN A 258 -0.30 14.81 14.02
C ASN A 258 0.90 14.01 14.58
N LYS A 259 1.71 14.67 15.43
CA LYS A 259 2.89 14.11 16.12
C LYS A 259 2.57 12.96 17.09
N SER A 260 1.36 12.93 17.62
CA SER A 260 0.89 11.87 18.50
C SER A 260 0.42 10.63 17.74
N ILE A 261 0.22 10.72 16.42
CA ILE A 261 -0.29 9.64 15.57
C ILE A 261 0.82 9.21 14.60
N LEU A 262 0.92 9.84 13.42
CA LEU A 262 1.82 9.41 12.33
C LEU A 262 3.10 10.22 12.23
N TRP A 263 3.08 11.51 12.57
CA TRP A 263 4.19 12.42 12.28
C TRP A 263 5.43 12.16 13.15
N THR A 264 6.61 12.26 12.52
CA THR A 264 7.93 12.26 13.16
C THR A 264 8.86 13.27 12.47
N ASP A 265 9.98 13.61 13.11
CA ASP A 265 11.03 14.45 12.51
C ASP A 265 11.86 13.71 11.43
N PHE A 266 11.48 12.47 11.09
CA PHE A 266 12.21 11.58 10.18
C PHE A 266 11.36 11.07 9.01
N GLY A 267 10.07 11.42 8.97
CA GLY A 267 9.05 10.86 8.06
C GLY A 267 7.80 10.38 8.81
N LEU A 268 6.81 9.84 8.09
CA LEU A 268 5.58 9.30 8.67
C LEU A 268 5.73 7.85 9.08
N ARG A 269 5.22 7.49 10.26
CA ARG A 269 5.11 6.11 10.75
C ARG A 269 4.19 5.29 9.86
N SER A 270 4.49 4.00 9.70
CA SER A 270 3.59 3.08 9.01
C SER A 270 2.28 2.84 9.73
N LEU A 271 2.29 2.91 11.06
CA LEU A 271 1.13 2.69 11.92
C LEU A 271 1.10 3.72 13.05
N SER A 272 -0.10 4.21 13.38
CA SER A 272 -0.34 5.17 14.45
C SER A 272 0.14 4.64 15.80
N LYS A 273 0.71 5.53 16.63
CA LYS A 273 1.03 5.24 18.04
C LYS A 273 -0.20 4.87 18.88
N THR A 274 -1.40 5.27 18.46
CA THR A 274 -2.66 4.96 19.16
C THR A 274 -3.22 3.59 18.80
N SER A 275 -2.70 2.92 17.76
CA SER A 275 -3.11 1.57 17.41
C SER A 275 -2.71 0.59 18.51
N SER A 276 -3.62 -0.33 18.84
CA SER A 276 -3.34 -1.44 19.75
C SER A 276 -2.23 -2.38 19.25
N MET A 277 -1.86 -2.29 17.96
CA MET A 277 -0.83 -3.10 17.30
C MET A 277 0.50 -2.37 17.12
N TYR A 278 0.59 -1.09 17.53
CA TYR A 278 1.80 -0.29 17.40
C TYR A 278 3.01 -0.94 18.08
N MET A 279 4.07 -1.21 17.29
CA MET A 279 5.30 -1.87 17.71
C MET A 279 5.12 -3.24 18.38
N LYS A 280 3.96 -3.89 18.23
CA LYS A 280 3.75 -5.26 18.72
C LYS A 280 4.34 -6.27 17.75
N ARG A 281 5.06 -7.24 18.30
CA ARG A 281 5.50 -8.44 17.57
C ARG A 281 4.29 -9.24 17.10
N ASN A 282 4.40 -9.91 15.95
CA ASN A 282 3.31 -10.75 15.46
C ASN A 282 3.37 -12.16 16.00
N THR A 283 4.57 -12.67 16.26
CA THR A 283 4.84 -13.99 16.85
C THR A 283 5.96 -13.84 17.87
N GLU A 284 6.46 -14.95 18.41
CA GLU A 284 7.67 -14.96 19.23
C GLU A 284 8.91 -14.40 18.48
N HIS A 285 8.98 -14.64 17.17
CA HIS A 285 10.16 -14.34 16.35
C HIS A 285 9.94 -13.16 15.39
N ASP A 286 8.69 -12.88 15.00
CA ASP A 286 8.36 -11.79 14.09
C ASP A 286 8.30 -10.44 14.80
N ALA A 287 9.38 -9.67 14.69
CA ALA A 287 9.44 -8.28 15.11
C ALA A 287 8.47 -7.39 14.29
N PRO A 288 8.00 -6.25 14.85
CA PRO A 288 7.16 -5.33 14.10
C PRO A 288 7.86 -4.78 12.86
N TYR A 289 7.17 -4.80 11.72
CA TYR A 289 7.73 -4.43 10.42
C TYR A 289 7.02 -3.20 9.82
N TRP A 290 5.75 -3.33 9.47
CA TRP A 290 4.82 -2.27 9.05
C TRP A 290 3.98 -1.74 10.22
N ARG A 291 4.45 -1.91 11.47
CA ARG A 291 3.74 -1.51 12.71
C ARG A 291 4.33 -0.29 13.43
N GLY A 292 4.97 0.63 12.72
CA GLY A 292 5.52 1.85 13.29
C GLY A 292 6.73 2.43 12.56
N PRO A 293 7.67 1.61 12.04
CA PRO A 293 8.80 2.12 11.25
C PRO A 293 8.39 2.98 10.06
N ILE A 294 9.35 3.76 9.57
CA ILE A 294 9.15 4.73 8.47
C ILE A 294 9.66 4.10 7.18
N TRP A 295 8.76 4.02 6.19
CA TRP A 295 9.04 3.44 4.89
C TRP A 295 8.97 4.51 3.80
N ILE A 296 10.02 4.59 3.00
CA ILE A 296 10.15 5.61 1.97
C ILE A 296 9.14 5.51 0.80
N PRO A 297 8.67 4.34 0.32
CA PRO A 297 7.79 4.29 -0.85
C PRO A 297 6.45 4.97 -0.56
N LEU A 298 5.85 4.71 0.61
CA LEU A 298 4.59 5.34 1.01
C LEU A 298 4.80 6.81 1.36
N ASN A 299 5.91 7.17 2.02
CA ASN A 299 6.23 8.58 2.28
C ASN A 299 6.43 9.38 0.99
N TYR A 300 7.07 8.80 -0.04
CA TYR A 300 7.20 9.41 -1.35
C TYR A 300 5.83 9.70 -1.97
N LEU A 301 4.93 8.72 -1.96
CA LEU A 301 3.57 8.89 -2.48
C LEU A 301 2.77 9.94 -1.70
N ILE A 302 2.89 9.98 -0.37
CA ILE A 302 2.23 10.98 0.48
C ILE A 302 2.77 12.39 0.19
N VAL A 303 4.09 12.55 0.08
CA VAL A 303 4.72 13.83 -0.29
C VAL A 303 4.30 14.28 -1.69
N SER A 304 4.21 13.35 -2.64
CA SER A 304 3.68 13.60 -4.00
C SER A 304 2.25 14.15 -3.96
N SER A 305 1.37 13.55 -3.16
CA SER A 305 -0.02 14.01 -3.06
C SER A 305 -0.18 15.32 -2.28
N LEU A 306 0.63 15.53 -1.23
CA LEU A 306 0.72 16.83 -0.56
C LEU A 306 1.17 17.93 -1.54
N HIS A 307 2.13 17.62 -2.41
CA HIS A 307 2.54 18.54 -3.46
C HIS A 307 1.40 18.85 -4.42
N HIS A 308 0.66 17.85 -4.90
CA HIS A 308 -0.51 18.04 -5.74
C HIS A 308 -1.57 18.95 -5.07
N TYR A 309 -2.03 18.62 -3.87
CA TYR A 309 -3.02 19.43 -3.16
C TYR A 309 -2.51 20.83 -2.78
N SER A 310 -1.21 21.07 -2.76
CA SER A 310 -0.63 22.41 -2.60
C SER A 310 -0.76 23.30 -3.85
N GLN A 311 -1.07 22.71 -5.01
CA GLN A 311 -1.27 23.41 -6.27
C GLN A 311 -2.73 23.48 -6.68
N GLU A 312 -3.57 22.53 -6.24
CA GLU A 312 -4.99 22.54 -6.53
C GLU A 312 -5.71 23.71 -5.84
N PRO A 313 -6.70 24.36 -6.51
CA PRO A 313 -7.58 25.31 -5.87
C PRO A 313 -8.41 24.63 -4.78
N GLY A 314 -8.39 25.17 -3.56
CA GLY A 314 -9.18 24.66 -2.46
C GLY A 314 -8.83 25.34 -1.13
N PRO A 315 -9.69 25.23 -0.11
CA PRO A 315 -9.46 25.84 1.20
C PRO A 315 -8.23 25.29 1.93
N TYR A 316 -7.77 24.08 1.57
CA TYR A 316 -6.68 23.38 2.25
C TYR A 316 -5.32 23.50 1.56
N ARG A 317 -5.23 24.28 0.47
CA ARG A 317 -4.03 24.42 -0.36
C ARG A 317 -2.78 24.84 0.44
N GLU A 318 -2.87 25.94 1.19
CA GLU A 318 -1.72 26.45 1.97
C GLU A 318 -1.34 25.51 3.12
N ARG A 319 -2.32 24.81 3.68
CA ARG A 319 -2.08 23.79 4.69
C ARG A 319 -1.32 22.60 4.10
N ALA A 320 -1.76 22.07 2.96
CA ALA A 320 -1.07 21.01 2.23
C ALA A 320 0.37 21.41 1.86
N LYS A 321 0.57 22.65 1.42
CA LYS A 321 1.90 23.22 1.12
C LYS A 321 2.83 23.24 2.33
N THR A 322 2.31 23.62 3.49
CA THR A 322 3.08 23.68 4.74
C THR A 322 3.53 22.27 5.15
N VAL A 323 2.57 21.32 5.19
CA VAL A 323 2.85 19.92 5.54
C VAL A 323 3.81 19.27 4.53
N TYR A 324 3.64 19.55 3.23
CA TYR A 324 4.56 19.13 2.16
C TYR A 324 6.00 19.54 2.45
N ASN A 325 6.24 20.84 2.68
CA ASN A 325 7.56 21.40 2.87
C ASN A 325 8.27 20.79 4.08
N GLU A 326 7.54 20.63 5.19
CA GLU A 326 8.10 20.04 6.41
C GLU A 326 8.41 18.55 6.24
N LEU A 327 7.47 17.77 5.70
CA LEU A 327 7.65 16.31 5.55
C LEU A 327 8.80 16.01 4.59
N ARG A 328 8.86 16.72 3.46
CA ARG A 328 9.95 16.63 2.49
C ARG A 328 11.30 16.93 3.14
N SER A 329 11.40 18.01 3.91
CA SER A 329 12.62 18.39 4.61
C SER A 329 13.07 17.32 5.62
N ASN A 330 12.13 16.78 6.40
CA ASN A 330 12.41 15.73 7.40
C ASN A 330 12.94 14.45 6.74
N LEU A 331 12.30 14.00 5.65
CA LEU A 331 12.72 12.82 4.91
C LEU A 331 14.12 12.98 4.32
N ILE A 332 14.37 14.08 3.59
CA ILE A 332 15.68 14.34 2.97
C ILE A 332 16.77 14.39 4.05
N ARG A 333 16.54 15.18 5.11
CA ARG A 333 17.50 15.34 6.20
C ARG A 333 17.83 14.01 6.87
N ASN A 334 16.82 13.18 7.13
CA ASN A 334 17.04 11.89 7.78
C ASN A 334 17.75 10.89 6.87
N ILE A 335 17.29 10.71 5.63
CA ILE A 335 17.86 9.74 4.68
C ILE A 335 19.30 10.11 4.35
N VAL A 336 19.55 11.36 3.94
CA VAL A 336 20.90 11.86 3.61
C VAL A 336 21.80 11.84 4.85
N GLY A 337 21.26 12.16 6.03
CA GLY A 337 22.00 12.07 7.29
C GLY A 337 22.44 10.65 7.61
N ASN A 338 21.58 9.64 7.40
CA ASN A 338 21.96 8.23 7.55
C ASN A 338 23.00 7.82 6.51
N TYR A 339 22.84 8.22 5.25
CA TYR A 339 23.83 7.95 4.21
C TYR A 339 25.20 8.53 4.55
N LYS A 340 25.29 9.81 4.96
CA LYS A 340 26.56 10.44 5.37
C LYS A 340 27.23 9.74 6.56
N ARG A 341 26.45 9.26 7.53
CA ARG A 341 27.00 8.59 8.72
C ARG A 341 27.39 7.13 8.50
N THR A 342 26.68 6.43 7.61
CA THR A 342 26.78 4.96 7.50
C THR A 342 27.28 4.48 6.16
N GLY A 343 27.30 5.33 5.12
CA GLY A 343 27.60 4.96 3.74
C GLY A 343 26.46 4.23 3.02
N TYR A 344 25.29 4.08 3.64
CA TYR A 344 24.21 3.24 3.10
C TYR A 344 22.85 3.92 3.09
N LEU A 345 22.05 3.56 2.08
CA LEU A 345 20.59 3.65 2.13
C LEU A 345 20.02 2.38 2.76
N TRP A 346 18.95 2.55 3.50
CA TRP A 346 18.31 1.51 4.30
C TRP A 346 16.88 1.27 3.83
N GLU A 347 16.41 0.06 4.05
CA GLU A 347 15.07 -0.41 3.72
C GLU A 347 13.97 0.40 4.42
N GLN A 348 14.17 0.69 5.70
CA GLN A 348 13.28 1.46 6.57
C GLN A 348 14.06 2.26 7.62
N TYR A 349 13.38 3.17 8.32
CA TYR A 349 13.97 4.03 9.35
C TYR A 349 13.20 3.96 10.67
N ASP A 350 13.94 4.01 11.78
CA ASP A 350 13.40 4.02 13.13
C ASP A 350 12.58 5.30 13.39
N GLN A 351 11.37 5.14 13.90
CA GLN A 351 10.42 6.22 14.14
C GLN A 351 10.70 7.08 15.38
N LYS A 352 11.69 6.70 16.20
CA LYS A 352 12.11 7.46 17.39
C LYS A 352 13.43 8.18 17.18
N LYS A 353 14.38 7.53 16.50
CA LYS A 353 15.76 8.02 16.34
C LYS A 353 16.15 8.33 14.89
N GLY A 354 15.30 8.01 13.92
CA GLY A 354 15.58 8.16 12.50
C GLY A 354 16.67 7.23 11.96
N LYS A 355 17.22 6.31 12.78
CA LYS A 355 18.31 5.42 12.37
C LYS A 355 17.81 4.41 11.33
N GLY A 356 18.58 4.20 10.27
CA GLY A 356 18.33 3.14 9.29
C GLY A 356 18.26 1.74 9.94
N LYS A 357 17.32 0.92 9.46
CA LYS A 357 17.00 -0.45 9.93
C LYS A 357 16.67 -1.36 8.76
N GLY A 358 16.70 -2.68 9.01
CA GLY A 358 16.42 -3.70 8.00
C GLY A 358 17.59 -3.90 7.06
N ALA A 359 17.30 -4.27 5.81
CA ALA A 359 18.31 -4.39 4.77
C ALA A 359 19.03 -3.05 4.50
N ARG A 360 20.32 -3.13 4.22
CA ARG A 360 21.18 -2.01 3.80
C ARG A 360 21.63 -2.19 2.36
N LEU A 361 22.30 -1.18 1.80
CA LEU A 361 22.52 -1.08 0.35
C LEU A 361 21.18 -1.08 -0.39
N PHE A 362 20.15 -0.55 0.26
CA PHE A 362 18.79 -0.61 -0.23
C PHE A 362 18.56 0.56 -1.19
N THR A 363 19.21 0.53 -2.35
CA THR A 363 18.87 1.35 -3.51
C THR A 363 17.66 0.78 -4.26
N GLY A 364 16.77 0.07 -3.56
CA GLY A 364 15.41 -0.20 -3.99
C GLY A 364 14.56 1.07 -3.87
N TRP A 365 13.37 0.98 -3.27
CA TRP A 365 12.48 2.14 -3.17
C TRP A 365 13.05 3.35 -2.42
N THR A 366 14.06 3.17 -1.56
CA THR A 366 14.67 4.30 -0.84
C THR A 366 15.39 5.26 -1.80
N ALA A 367 15.72 4.81 -3.02
CA ALA A 367 16.25 5.65 -4.09
C ALA A 367 15.26 6.75 -4.54
N THR A 368 13.96 6.62 -4.25
CA THR A 368 12.97 7.68 -4.52
C THR A 368 13.26 8.98 -3.74
N VAL A 369 14.19 8.98 -2.76
CA VAL A 369 14.74 10.22 -2.18
C VAL A 369 15.27 11.17 -3.24
N LEU A 370 15.83 10.67 -4.35
CA LEU A 370 16.26 11.50 -5.47
C LEU A 370 15.08 12.24 -6.11
N LEU A 371 13.95 11.56 -6.30
CA LEU A 371 12.73 12.16 -6.84
C LEU A 371 12.15 13.20 -5.87
N ILE A 372 12.16 12.91 -4.57
CA ILE A 372 11.77 13.88 -3.52
C ILE A 372 12.65 15.13 -3.58
N MET A 373 13.98 14.97 -3.69
CA MET A 373 14.92 16.08 -3.80
C MET A 373 14.71 16.90 -5.07
N ALA A 374 14.44 16.24 -6.20
CA ALA A 374 14.18 16.89 -7.49
C ALA A 374 12.76 17.47 -7.62
N GLU A 375 11.87 17.21 -6.65
CA GLU A 375 10.44 17.54 -6.73
C GLU A 375 9.78 16.95 -7.99
N ALA A 376 10.28 15.77 -8.41
CA ALA A 376 9.85 15.05 -9.60
C ALA A 376 8.85 13.97 -9.22
N TYR A 377 7.60 14.37 -9.00
CA TYR A 377 6.52 13.48 -8.57
C TYR A 377 5.75 12.91 -9.76
N HIS A 378 5.37 11.64 -9.64
CA HIS A 378 4.57 10.96 -10.66
C HIS A 378 3.11 11.42 -10.59
N GLU A 379 2.46 11.47 -11.74
CA GLU A 379 1.00 11.57 -11.79
C GLU A 379 0.40 10.22 -11.40
N VAL A 380 -0.67 10.25 -10.60
CA VAL A 380 -1.37 9.07 -10.09
C VAL A 380 -2.84 9.10 -10.46
#